data_AF-A0A2A5HR07-F1
#
_entry.id   AF-A0A2A5HR07-F1
#
_cell.length_a   1.000
_cell.length_b   1.000
_cell.length_c   1.000
_cell.angle_alpha   90.00
_cell.angle_beta   90.00
_cell.angle_gamma   90.00
#
_symmetry.space_group_name_H-M   'P 1'
#
loop_
_entity.id
_entity.type
_entity.pdbx_description
1 polymer ?
#
loop_
_entity_poly.entity_id
_entity_poly.type
_entity_poly.pdbx_seq_one_letter_code
_entity_poly.pdbx_strand_id
1 'polypeptide(L)' 'MKALLRLYVLIPAFSLAACSSLGVEPWERDLLAKDEMSLSASANDLALDDHIYFSKEGTSGGRGFAGGGCGCN' A
#
# COMPACT_ATOMS: atom_id res chain seq x y z
N MET A 1 30.59 14.55 31.13
CA MET A 1 30.93 13.78 29.91
C MET A 1 30.03 12.55 29.72
N LYS A 2 29.98 11.59 30.66
CA LYS A 2 29.14 10.37 30.53
C LYS A 2 27.63 10.64 30.37
N ALA A 3 27.10 11.67 31.03
CA ALA A 3 25.70 12.09 30.89
C ALA A 3 25.37 12.67 29.51
N LEU A 4 26.31 13.41 28.90
CA LEU A 4 26.15 13.96 27.55
C LEU A 4 26.18 12.86 26.49
N LEU A 5 27.04 11.85 26.69
CA LEU A 5 27.10 10.66 25.83
C LEU A 5 25.79 9.84 25.90
N ARG A 6 25.18 9.72 27.09
CA ARG A 6 23.87 9.06 27.26
C ARG A 6 22.75 9.83 26.55
N LEU A 7 22.75 11.16 26.67
CA LEU A 7 21.75 12.00 26.00
C LEU A 7 21.85 11.88 24.47
N TYR A 8 23.07 11.86 23.94
CA TYR A 8 23.33 11.71 22.50
C TYR A 8 22.79 10.41 21.91
N VAL A 9 22.76 9.32 22.70
CA VAL A 9 22.22 8.02 22.28
C VAL A 9 20.70 7.94 22.42
N LEU A 10 20.13 8.59 23.45
CA LEU A 10 18.69 8.52 23.75
C LEU A 10 17.83 9.37 22.81
N ILE A 11 18.35 10.50 22.34
CA ILE A 11 17.62 11.41 21.43
C ILE A 11 17.21 10.74 20.11
N PRO A 12 18.12 10.10 19.33
CA PRO A 12 17.73 9.49 18.06
C PRO A 12 16.81 8.28 18.26
N ALA A 13 16.96 7.53 19.37
CA ALA A 13 16.11 6.37 19.66
C ALA A 13 14.62 6.75 19.81
N PHE A 14 14.33 7.94 20.36
CA PHE A 14 12.96 8.45 20.49
C PHE A 14 12.34 8.87 19.15
N SER A 15 13.16 9.32 18.20
CA SER A 15 12.67 9.77 16.89
C SER A 15 12.10 8.63 16.03
N LEU A 16 12.55 7.39 16.22
CA LEU A 16 12.02 6.23 15.49
C LEU A 16 10.60 5.84 15.91
N ALA A 17 10.18 6.20 17.12
CA ALA A 17 8.86 5.85 17.65
C ALA A 17 7.82 6.97 17.48
N ALA A 18 8.24 8.18 17.07
CA ALA A 18 7.42 9.39 17.11
C ALA A 18 6.12 9.32 16.28
N CYS A 19 6.10 8.53 15.21
CA CYS A 19 4.95 8.38 14.33
C CYS A 19 4.22 7.04 14.48
N SER A 20 4.59 6.20 15.46
CA SER A 20 4.04 4.86 15.62
C SER A 20 2.55 4.83 15.98
N SER A 21 2.00 5.95 16.47
CA SER A 21 0.59 6.11 16.84
C SER A 21 -0.21 7.01 15.89
N LEU A 22 0.31 7.36 14.70
CA LEU A 22 -0.40 8.20 13.71
C LEU A 22 -1.46 7.43 12.89
N GLY A 23 -1.86 6.24 13.35
CA GLY A 23 -2.86 5.40 12.70
C GLY A 23 -4.10 5.20 13.56
N VAL A 24 -5.10 4.59 12.95
CA VAL A 24 -6.32 4.13 13.64
C VAL A 24 -6.06 2.77 14.27
N GLU A 25 -6.68 2.52 15.41
CA GLU A 25 -6.56 1.27 16.13
C GLU A 25 -7.10 0.11 15.25
N PRO A 26 -6.56 -1.12 15.36
CA PRO A 26 -6.96 -2.22 14.47
C PRO A 26 -8.47 -2.48 14.42
N TRP A 27 -9.19 -2.25 15.52
CA TRP A 27 -10.66 -2.41 15.62
C TRP A 27 -11.45 -1.22 15.06
N GLU A 28 -10.83 -0.05 14.85
CA GLU A 28 -11.47 1.11 14.23
C GLU A 28 -11.49 1.00 12.69
N ARG A 29 -10.69 0.08 12.12
CA ARG A 29 -10.61 -0.13 10.67
C ARG A 29 -11.94 -0.58 10.09
N ASP A 30 -12.74 -1.33 10.84
CA ASP A 30 -14.06 -1.83 10.41
C ASP A 30 -15.10 -0.70 10.29
N LEU A 31 -14.93 0.37 11.08
CA LEU A 31 -15.84 1.53 11.07
C LEU A 31 -15.47 2.55 9.97
N LEU A 32 -14.20 2.60 9.59
CA LEU A 32 -13.67 3.61 8.65
C LEU A 32 -13.47 3.07 7.23
N ALA A 33 -13.30 1.75 7.07
CA ALA A 33 -13.16 1.11 5.76
C ALA A 33 -14.55 0.89 5.14
N LYS A 34 -15.03 1.86 4.39
CA LYS A 34 -16.26 1.73 3.62
C LYS A 34 -16.05 0.86 2.38
N ASP A 35 -17.11 0.19 1.92
CA ASP A 35 -17.08 -0.64 0.70
C ASP A 35 -16.60 0.14 -0.54
N GLU A 36 -16.97 1.42 -0.64
CA GLU A 36 -16.56 2.33 -1.72
C GLU A 36 -15.05 2.62 -1.77
N MET A 37 -14.32 2.36 -0.68
CA MET A 37 -12.86 2.51 -0.61
C MET A 37 -12.11 1.25 -1.04
N SER A 38 -12.83 0.17 -1.37
CA SER A 38 -12.22 -1.04 -1.92
C SER A 38 -11.50 -0.72 -3.22
N LEU A 39 -10.32 -1.32 -3.43
CA LEU A 39 -9.59 -1.25 -4.70
C LEU A 39 -10.41 -1.75 -5.90
N SER A 40 -11.46 -2.53 -5.62
CA SER A 40 -12.40 -3.09 -6.61
C SER A 40 -13.83 -2.61 -6.42
N ALA A 41 -14.03 -1.44 -5.80
CA ALA A 41 -15.37 -0.91 -5.51
C ALA A 41 -16.24 -0.74 -6.76
N SER A 42 -15.62 -0.50 -7.92
CA SER A 42 -16.28 -0.29 -9.21
C SER A 42 -15.69 -1.22 -10.27
N ALA A 43 -16.53 -2.12 -10.79
CA ALA A 43 -16.13 -3.02 -11.87
C ALA A 43 -15.80 -2.26 -13.17
N ASN A 44 -16.46 -1.11 -13.41
CA ASN A 44 -16.22 -0.30 -14.59
C ASN A 44 -14.85 0.40 -14.52
N ASP A 45 -14.47 0.92 -13.35
CA ASP A 45 -13.18 1.58 -13.18
C ASP A 45 -12.04 0.57 -13.29
N LEU A 46 -12.21 -0.61 -12.70
CA LEU A 46 -11.27 -1.72 -12.87
C LEU A 46 -11.11 -2.13 -14.34
N ALA A 47 -12.21 -2.31 -15.07
CA ALA A 47 -12.17 -2.69 -16.47
C ALA A 47 -11.51 -1.61 -17.34
N LEU A 48 -11.73 -0.34 -17.03
CA LEU A 48 -11.09 0.78 -17.71
C LEU A 48 -9.59 0.83 -17.42
N ASP A 49 -9.18 0.68 -16.17
CA ASP A 49 -7.77 0.63 -15.77
C ASP A 49 -7.04 -0.53 -16.43
N ASP A 50 -7.67 -1.72 -16.48
CA ASP A 50 -7.12 -2.88 -17.18
C ASP A 50 -7.01 -2.60 -18.68
N HIS A 51 -8.03 -2.02 -19.31
CA HIS A 51 -7.97 -1.67 -20.73
C HIS A 51 -6.83 -0.68 -21.03
N ILE A 52 -6.63 0.34 -20.18
CA ILE A 52 -5.53 1.30 -20.31
C ILE A 52 -4.18 0.60 -20.12
N TYR A 53 -4.06 -0.24 -19.09
CA TYR A 53 -2.85 -0.98 -18.76
C TYR A 53 -2.44 -1.91 -19.91
N PHE A 54 -3.36 -2.70 -20.45
CA PHE A 54 -3.08 -3.57 -21.60
C PHE A 54 -2.73 -2.78 -22.86
N SER A 55 -3.41 -1.64 -23.09
CA SER A 55 -3.14 -0.79 -24.26
C SER A 55 -1.75 -0.14 -24.22
N LYS A 56 -1.19 0.09 -23.03
CA LYS A 56 0.08 0.81 -22.86
C LYS A 56 1.25 -0.10 -22.51
N GLU A 57 1.01 -1.13 -21.72
CA GLU A 57 2.03 -1.91 -21.01
C GLU A 57 1.85 -3.43 -21.16
N GLY A 58 0.83 -3.88 -21.90
CA GLY A 58 0.44 -5.28 -22.06
C GLY A 58 1.48 -6.20 -22.70
N THR A 59 2.59 -5.67 -23.21
CA THR A 59 3.72 -6.47 -23.72
C THR A 59 4.53 -7.13 -22.60
N SER A 60 4.39 -6.68 -21.35
CA SER A 60 5.14 -7.16 -20.18
C SER A 60 4.42 -8.23 -19.34
N GLY A 61 3.18 -8.56 -19.71
CA GLY A 61 2.31 -9.44 -18.94
C GLY A 61 1.37 -8.65 -18.01
N GLY A 62 0.09 -8.67 -18.36
CA GLY A 62 -1.05 -8.22 -17.57
C GLY A 62 -1.08 -8.68 -16.11
N ARG A 63 -2.00 -8.10 -15.34
CA ARG A 63 -2.27 -8.45 -13.92
C ARG A 63 -2.73 -9.91 -13.70
N GLY A 64 -2.97 -10.70 -14.76
CA GLY A 64 -3.45 -12.09 -14.73
C GLY A 64 -2.41 -13.19 -15.03
N PHE A 65 -1.12 -12.87 -15.24
CA PHE A 65 -0.13 -13.82 -15.77
C PHE A 65 0.30 -14.94 -14.79
N ALA A 66 -0.17 -14.91 -13.54
CA ALA A 66 0.03 -16.01 -12.58
C ALA A 66 -1.01 -17.15 -12.71
N GLY A 67 -1.99 -17.04 -13.61
CA GLY A 67 -2.96 -18.10 -13.94
C GLY A 67 -2.90 -18.42 -15.43
N GLY A 68 -2.24 -19.52 -15.78
CA GLY A 68 -1.83 -19.88 -17.14
C GLY A 68 -2.86 -19.64 -18.26
N GLY A 69 -2.42 -18.92 -19.28
CA GLY A 69 -3.15 -18.76 -20.53
C GLY A 69 -2.34 -17.95 -21.54
N CYS A 70 -1.49 -18.62 -22.32
CA CYS A 70 -0.85 -18.24 -23.58
C CYS A 70 -0.13 -16.88 -23.74
N GLY A 71 -0.45 -15.80 -23.02
CA GLY A 71 0.26 -14.51 -23.12
C GLY A 71 0.33 -13.87 -24.51
N CYS A 72 -0.35 -14.43 -25.51
CA CYS A 72 -0.55 -13.83 -26.81
C CYS A 72 -1.85 -13.04 -26.77
N ASN A 73 -1.77 -11.73 -27.01
CA ASN A 73 -2.91 -10.91 -27.40
C ASN A 73 -3.63 -11.53 -28.60
#